data_AF-A0A7Y7NXB5-F1
#
_entry.id   AF-A0A7Y7NXB5-F1
#
_cell.length_a   1.000
_cell.length_b   1.000
_cell.length_c   1.000
_cell.angle_alpha   90.00
_cell.angle_beta   90.00
_cell.angle_gamma   90.00
#
_symmetry.space_group_name_H-M   'P 1'
#
loop_
_entity.id
_entity.type
_entity.pdbx_description
1 polymer ?
#
loop_
_entity_poly.entity_id
_entity_poly.type
_entity_poly.pdbx_seq_one_letter_code
_entity_poly.pdbx_strand_id
1 'polypeptide(L)'
;MKKNTLIQIALIITLSLLFSCSKEAGDGGNSSIFGKVYAKDYNDAFTLPLGEYYESDQDVYIIYGDDKTYSDKTVTNPDGLYEFKYLRPGKYTVYTYSKDSTLQTISNRIGVLQTVEITEKNQDVEVPDLVIFK
;
A
#
# COMPACT_ATOMS: atom_id res chain seq x y z
N MET A 1 -45.20 -31.64 -1.45
CA MET A 1 -43.77 -31.86 -1.82
C MET A 1 -43.18 -30.71 -2.62
N LYS A 2 -43.76 -30.28 -3.77
CA LYS A 2 -43.22 -29.18 -4.61
C LYS A 2 -43.03 -27.82 -3.90
N LYS A 3 -43.89 -27.49 -2.93
CA LYS A 3 -43.86 -26.19 -2.20
C LYS A 3 -42.62 -26.06 -1.29
N ASN A 4 -42.18 -27.17 -0.67
CA ASN A 4 -40.98 -27.18 0.17
C ASN A 4 -39.70 -27.15 -0.68
N THR A 5 -39.73 -27.75 -1.89
CA THR A 5 -38.63 -27.67 -2.86
C THR A 5 -38.45 -26.24 -3.38
N LEU A 6 -39.55 -25.51 -3.64
CA LEU A 6 -39.51 -24.10 -4.03
C LEU A 6 -38.93 -23.18 -2.93
N ILE A 7 -39.28 -23.44 -1.66
CA ILE A 7 -38.74 -22.69 -0.51
C ILE A 7 -37.25 -22.98 -0.32
N GLN A 8 -36.81 -24.22 -0.50
CA GLN A 8 -35.39 -24.59 -0.41
C GLN A 8 -34.55 -23.97 -1.53
N ILE A 9 -35.08 -23.89 -2.76
CA ILE A 9 -34.41 -23.23 -3.89
C ILE A 9 -34.28 -21.72 -3.63
N ALA A 10 -35.33 -21.08 -3.11
CA ALA A 10 -35.28 -19.66 -2.76
C ALA A 10 -34.25 -19.36 -1.65
N LEU A 11 -34.11 -20.25 -0.66
CA LEU A 11 -33.13 -20.10 0.42
C LEU A 11 -31.68 -20.24 -0.08
N ILE A 12 -31.43 -21.14 -1.03
CA ILE A 12 -30.11 -21.35 -1.66
C ILE A 12 -29.72 -20.15 -2.55
N ILE A 13 -30.66 -19.58 -3.30
CA ILE A 13 -30.44 -18.38 -4.13
C ILE A 13 -30.17 -17.13 -3.27
N THR A 14 -30.79 -17.04 -2.09
CA THR A 14 -30.56 -15.92 -1.17
C THR A 14 -29.19 -16.03 -0.48
N LEU A 15 -28.73 -17.26 -0.20
CA LEU A 15 -27.43 -17.53 0.44
C LEU A 15 -26.25 -17.29 -0.52
N SER A 16 -26.42 -17.49 -1.83
CA SER A 16 -25.39 -17.23 -2.84
C SER A 16 -25.18 -15.74 -3.15
N LEU A 17 -26.13 -14.86 -2.81
CA LEU A 17 -25.98 -13.41 -2.93
C LEU A 17 -25.08 -12.80 -1.84
N LEU A 18 -24.78 -13.54 -0.77
CA LEU A 18 -23.87 -13.09 0.29
C LEU A 18 -22.38 -13.33 -0.05
N PHE A 19 -22.08 -14.11 -1.10
CA PHE A 19 -20.74 -14.24 -1.67
C PHE A 19 -20.54 -13.21 -2.78
N SER A 20 -20.86 -11.95 -2.51
CA SER A 20 -20.34 -10.86 -3.34
C SER A 20 -18.83 -10.82 -3.11
N CYS A 21 -18.12 -11.56 -3.96
CA CYS A 21 -16.67 -11.50 -4.06
C CYS A 21 -16.33 -10.08 -4.51
N SER A 22 -16.08 -9.18 -3.56
CA SER A 22 -15.37 -7.94 -3.84
C SER A 22 -14.11 -8.35 -4.58
N LYS A 23 -13.85 -7.78 -5.76
CA LYS A 23 -12.58 -8.03 -6.44
C LYS A 23 -11.47 -7.74 -5.45
N GLU A 24 -10.62 -8.71 -5.21
CA GLU A 24 -9.48 -8.57 -4.32
C GLU A 24 -8.60 -7.41 -4.83
N ALA A 25 -7.93 -6.74 -3.88
CA ALA A 25 -6.95 -5.72 -4.17
C ALA A 25 -5.96 -6.24 -5.23
N GLY A 26 -5.62 -5.40 -6.19
CA GLY A 26 -4.70 -5.79 -7.25
C GLY A 26 -4.72 -4.85 -8.44
N ASP A 27 -4.16 -5.33 -9.54
CA ASP A 27 -3.98 -4.61 -10.80
C ASP A 27 -5.21 -4.69 -11.73
N GLY A 28 -5.17 -3.93 -12.82
CA GLY A 28 -6.20 -3.92 -13.85
C GLY A 28 -7.49 -3.18 -13.46
N GLY A 29 -7.43 -2.28 -12.49
CA GLY A 29 -8.46 -1.29 -12.20
C GLY A 29 -8.19 0.06 -12.87
N ASN A 30 -8.72 1.13 -12.29
CA ASN A 30 -8.65 2.49 -12.83
C ASN A 30 -8.42 3.55 -11.74
N SER A 31 -8.05 3.11 -10.54
CA SER A 31 -7.68 3.96 -9.41
C SER A 31 -6.15 4.06 -9.29
N SER A 32 -5.66 4.99 -8.48
CA SER A 32 -4.24 5.17 -8.21
C SER A 32 -3.95 5.36 -6.72
N ILE A 33 -2.72 5.03 -6.31
CA ILE A 33 -2.18 5.36 -5.00
C ILE A 33 -0.87 6.12 -5.24
N PHE A 34 -0.72 7.30 -4.65
CA PHE A 34 0.46 8.13 -4.79
C PHE A 34 0.86 8.75 -3.46
N GLY A 35 2.09 9.23 -3.38
CA GLY A 35 2.59 9.91 -2.19
C GLY A 35 4.04 10.31 -2.38
N LYS A 36 4.68 10.78 -1.31
CA LYS A 36 6.08 11.18 -1.33
C LYS A 36 6.91 10.47 -0.28
N VAL A 37 8.21 10.37 -0.56
CA VAL A 37 9.21 9.96 0.44
C VAL A 37 9.93 11.20 0.95
N TYR A 38 9.91 11.40 2.26
CA TYR A 38 10.55 12.53 2.92
C TYR A 38 11.75 12.04 3.73
N ALA A 39 12.95 12.46 3.36
CA ALA A 39 14.19 12.08 4.04
C ALA A 39 14.56 13.11 5.10
N LYS A 40 14.93 12.59 6.28
CA LYS A 40 15.67 13.31 7.31
C LYS A 40 17.08 12.77 7.34
N ASP A 41 18.02 13.57 6.86
CA ASP A 41 19.42 13.20 6.66
C ASP A 41 20.23 13.56 7.90
N TYR A 42 21.01 12.60 8.41
CA TYR A 42 21.83 12.74 9.60
C TYR A 42 23.25 12.21 9.34
N ASN A 43 24.17 12.57 10.24
CA ASN A 43 25.42 11.82 10.34
C ASN A 43 25.17 10.36 10.74
N ASP A 44 26.17 9.48 10.55
CA ASP A 44 26.04 8.04 10.82
C ASP A 44 25.62 7.70 12.27
N ALA A 45 25.86 8.59 13.23
CA ALA A 45 25.48 8.42 14.63
C ALA A 45 24.05 8.90 14.95
N PHE A 46 23.32 9.47 13.97
CA PHE A 46 22.00 10.07 14.15
C PHE A 46 21.95 11.16 15.23
N THR A 47 23.04 11.90 15.42
CA THR A 47 23.15 12.96 16.44
C THR A 47 23.12 14.37 15.87
N LEU A 48 23.40 14.53 14.57
CA LEU A 48 23.47 15.83 13.91
C LEU A 48 22.61 15.81 12.63
N PRO A 49 21.53 16.61 12.53
CA PRO A 49 20.78 16.75 11.29
C PRO A 49 21.64 17.47 10.23
N LEU A 50 21.68 16.91 9.02
CA LEU A 50 22.40 17.44 7.87
C LEU A 50 21.44 18.13 6.87
N GLY A 51 20.19 17.69 6.82
CA GLY A 51 19.16 18.30 5.98
C GLY A 51 17.86 17.50 5.98
N GLU A 52 16.82 18.08 5.38
CA GLU A 52 15.56 17.39 5.13
C GLU A 52 15.09 17.71 3.71
N TYR A 53 14.67 16.71 2.95
CA TYR A 53 14.30 16.85 1.53
C TYR A 53 13.38 15.72 1.07
N TYR A 54 12.69 15.92 -0.06
CA TYR A 54 11.99 14.83 -0.72
C TYR A 54 12.99 13.96 -1.48
N GLU A 55 12.94 12.65 -1.23
CA GLU A 55 13.95 11.72 -1.69
C GLU A 55 13.68 11.23 -3.12
N SER A 56 14.58 11.55 -4.04
CA SER A 56 14.56 11.03 -5.42
C SER A 56 15.23 9.65 -5.53
N ASP A 57 14.86 8.87 -6.54
CA ASP A 57 15.48 7.56 -6.83
C ASP A 57 15.37 6.54 -5.68
N GLN A 58 14.32 6.65 -4.85
CA GLN A 58 14.02 5.72 -3.76
C GLN A 58 13.03 4.66 -4.22
N ASP A 59 13.38 3.38 -4.06
CA ASP A 59 12.45 2.26 -4.25
C ASP A 59 11.25 2.37 -3.29
N VAL A 60 10.05 2.27 -3.83
CA VAL A 60 8.79 2.17 -3.08
C VAL A 60 8.04 0.93 -3.54
N TYR A 61 7.53 0.17 -2.59
CA TYR A 61 6.89 -1.12 -2.82
C TYR A 61 5.42 -1.05 -2.42
N ILE A 62 4.59 -1.87 -3.05
CA ILE A 62 3.18 -2.03 -2.70
C ILE A 62 2.85 -3.50 -2.50
N ILE A 63 2.03 -3.79 -1.49
CA ILE A 63 1.46 -5.10 -1.19
C ILE A 63 -0.04 -5.01 -1.44
N TYR A 64 -0.58 -5.95 -2.23
CA TYR A 64 -2.00 -6.06 -2.52
C TYR A 64 -2.67 -6.94 -1.44
N GLY A 65 -3.64 -6.38 -0.72
CA GLY A 65 -4.34 -7.09 0.35
C GLY A 65 -3.37 -7.66 1.39
N ASP A 66 -3.36 -8.99 1.50
CA ASP A 66 -2.56 -9.75 2.47
C ASP A 66 -1.43 -10.56 1.79
N ASP A 67 -0.99 -10.14 0.59
CA ASP A 67 0.15 -10.76 -0.09
C ASP A 67 1.39 -10.80 0.83
N LYS A 68 2.12 -11.93 0.78
CA LYS A 68 3.25 -12.19 1.69
C LYS A 68 4.50 -11.36 1.38
N THR A 69 4.60 -10.85 0.16
CA THR A 69 5.73 -10.06 -0.37
C THR A 69 5.17 -8.90 -1.17
N TYR A 70 6.03 -7.96 -1.58
CA TYR A 70 5.62 -6.91 -2.50
C TYR A 70 5.01 -7.52 -3.76
N SER A 71 3.88 -6.96 -4.18
CA SER A 71 3.17 -7.33 -5.40
C SER A 71 3.68 -6.52 -6.59
N ASP A 72 4.10 -5.27 -6.35
CA ASP A 72 4.74 -4.40 -7.36
C ASP A 72 5.71 -3.38 -6.71
N LYS A 73 6.51 -2.69 -7.52
CA LYS A 73 7.41 -1.62 -7.09
C LYS A 73 7.50 -0.48 -8.11
N THR A 74 7.81 0.69 -7.60
CA THR A 74 8.14 1.89 -8.38
C THR A 74 9.31 2.62 -7.73
N VAL A 75 9.76 3.71 -8.34
CA VAL A 75 10.85 4.54 -7.85
C VAL A 75 10.38 5.99 -7.80
N THR A 76 10.78 6.73 -6.77
CA THR A 76 10.44 8.15 -6.67
C THR A 76 11.09 8.97 -7.78
N ASN A 77 10.34 9.96 -8.28
CA ASN A 77 10.84 10.93 -9.24
C ASN A 77 11.75 11.99 -8.55
N PRO A 78 12.31 12.98 -9.27
CA PRO A 78 13.17 14.01 -8.68
C PRO A 78 12.55 14.84 -7.54
N ASP A 79 11.22 14.93 -7.47
CA ASP A 79 10.48 15.64 -6.41
C ASP A 79 10.05 14.71 -5.26
N GLY A 80 10.57 13.48 -5.25
CA GLY A 80 10.29 12.41 -4.29
C GLY A 80 8.91 11.78 -4.40
N LEU A 81 8.16 12.04 -5.48
CA LEU A 81 6.84 11.49 -5.73
C LEU A 81 6.93 10.07 -6.29
N TYR A 82 6.15 9.15 -5.73
CA TYR A 82 5.88 7.83 -6.30
C TYR A 82 4.39 7.68 -6.63
N GLU A 83 4.08 6.77 -7.55
CA GLU A 83 2.70 6.50 -7.96
C GLU A 83 2.55 5.05 -8.44
N PHE A 84 1.47 4.40 -7.99
CA PHE A 84 0.99 3.11 -8.47
C PHE A 84 -0.36 3.31 -9.17
N LYS A 85 -0.47 2.85 -10.42
CA LYS A 85 -1.64 3.06 -11.29
C LYS A 85 -2.42 1.79 -11.53
N TYR A 86 -3.63 1.95 -12.07
CA TYR A 86 -4.48 0.86 -12.53
C TYR A 86 -4.84 -0.12 -11.42
N LEU A 87 -5.10 0.42 -10.23
CA LEU A 87 -5.45 -0.36 -9.05
C LEU A 87 -6.98 -0.55 -8.97
N ARG A 88 -7.39 -1.70 -8.44
CA ARG A 88 -8.79 -2.00 -8.10
C ARG A 88 -9.14 -1.42 -6.72
N PRO A 89 -10.44 -1.28 -6.40
CA PRO A 89 -10.85 -1.11 -5.01
C PRO A 89 -10.31 -2.24 -4.13
N GLY A 90 -9.83 -1.90 -2.95
CA GLY A 90 -9.19 -2.84 -2.03
C GLY A 90 -8.22 -2.16 -1.08
N LYS A 91 -7.67 -2.97 -0.17
CA LYS A 91 -6.67 -2.55 0.82
C LYS A 91 -5.27 -2.78 0.30
N TYR A 92 -4.39 -1.81 0.54
CA TYR A 92 -3.02 -1.80 0.06
C TYR A 92 -2.09 -1.39 1.19
N THR A 93 -0.89 -1.96 1.21
CA THR A 93 0.20 -1.48 2.07
C THR A 93 1.35 -0.99 1.20
N VAL A 94 1.67 0.29 1.29
CA VAL A 94 2.81 0.90 0.61
C VAL A 94 3.95 1.03 1.61
N TYR A 95 5.17 0.75 1.17
CA TYR A 95 6.33 0.89 2.03
C TYR A 95 7.62 1.23 1.30
N THR A 96 8.57 1.77 2.05
CA THR A 96 9.97 1.89 1.65
C THR A 96 10.88 1.53 2.83
N TYR A 97 12.19 1.50 2.60
CA TYR A 97 13.17 1.25 3.64
C TYR A 97 13.85 2.54 4.10
N SER A 98 14.01 2.65 5.41
CA SER A 98 14.77 3.70 6.11
C SER A 98 16.01 3.09 6.74
N LYS A 99 17.05 3.91 6.99
CA LYS A 99 18.06 3.53 7.99
C LYS A 99 17.40 3.44 9.37
N ASP A 100 17.96 2.60 10.23
CA ASP A 100 17.50 2.50 11.62
C ASP A 100 18.21 3.52 12.49
N SER A 101 17.54 4.64 12.76
CA SER A 101 18.10 5.71 13.58
C SER A 101 18.28 5.33 15.06
N THR A 102 17.71 4.20 15.50
CA THR A 102 17.92 3.67 16.87
C THR A 102 19.18 2.83 16.99
N LEU A 103 19.79 2.46 15.86
CA LEU A 103 20.98 1.59 15.77
C LEU A 103 20.79 0.23 16.48
N GLN A 104 19.56 -0.28 16.54
CA GLN A 104 19.23 -1.54 17.22
C GLN A 104 19.21 -2.74 16.26
N THR A 105 19.04 -2.51 14.97
CA THR A 105 18.99 -3.54 13.94
C THR A 105 20.37 -3.81 13.32
N ILE A 106 20.72 -5.10 13.18
CA ILE A 106 21.98 -5.53 12.56
C ILE A 106 22.03 -5.15 11.07
N SER A 107 20.88 -5.16 10.39
CA SER A 107 20.76 -4.76 8.98
C SER A 107 20.90 -3.26 8.78
N ASN A 108 20.82 -2.44 9.84
CA ASN A 108 20.70 -0.98 9.80
C ASN A 108 19.57 -0.50 8.87
N ARG A 109 18.49 -1.29 8.73
CA ARG A 109 17.38 -1.03 7.82
C ARG A 109 16.07 -1.47 8.45
N ILE A 110 15.08 -0.58 8.41
CA ILE A 110 13.70 -0.82 8.85
C ILE A 110 12.72 -0.44 7.75
N GLY A 111 11.56 -1.09 7.72
CA GLY A 111 10.46 -0.71 6.83
C GLY A 111 9.66 0.44 7.41
N VAL A 112 9.30 1.41 6.57
CA VAL A 112 8.34 2.48 6.87
C VAL A 112 7.11 2.22 5.99
N LEU A 113 5.98 1.89 6.62
CA LEU A 113 4.79 1.39 5.95
C LEU A 113 3.58 2.28 6.21
N GLN A 114 2.71 2.38 5.21
CA GLN A 114 1.38 2.99 5.32
C GLN A 114 0.35 2.06 4.69
N THR A 115 -0.76 1.87 5.37
CA THR A 115 -1.88 1.08 4.86
C THR A 115 -3.00 2.03 4.46
N VAL A 116 -3.47 1.89 3.22
CA VAL A 116 -4.55 2.69 2.65
C VAL A 116 -5.60 1.79 1.99
N GLU A 117 -6.77 2.35 1.71
CA GLU A 117 -7.87 1.65 1.06
C GLU A 117 -8.40 2.48 -0.10
N ILE A 118 -8.49 1.86 -1.28
CA ILE A 118 -9.28 2.37 -2.39
C ILE A 118 -10.70 1.84 -2.20
N THR A 119 -11.64 2.73 -1.90
CA THR A 119 -13.03 2.39 -1.62
C THR A 119 -13.88 2.29 -2.88
N GLU A 120 -13.46 2.95 -3.98
CA GLU A 120 -14.20 2.95 -5.24
C GLU A 120 -13.32 3.10 -6.49
N LYS A 121 -13.94 2.96 -7.67
CA LYS A 121 -13.26 3.06 -8.97
C LYS A 121 -12.96 4.51 -9.34
N ASN A 122 -11.89 4.76 -10.08
CA ASN A 122 -11.39 6.11 -10.45
C ASN A 122 -11.07 6.99 -9.23
N GLN A 123 -10.55 6.38 -8.17
CA GLN A 123 -10.15 7.09 -6.97
C GLN A 123 -8.63 7.25 -6.96
N ASP A 124 -8.17 8.47 -6.72
CA ASP A 124 -6.76 8.74 -6.46
C ASP A 124 -6.58 8.90 -4.94
N VAL A 125 -5.78 8.02 -4.35
CA VAL A 125 -5.54 7.99 -2.90
C VAL A 125 -4.14 8.51 -2.61
N GLU A 126 -4.07 9.64 -1.90
CA GLU A 126 -2.81 10.18 -1.40
C GLU A 126 -2.41 9.50 -0.09
N VAL A 127 -1.18 9.02 -0.03
CA VAL A 127 -0.56 8.44 1.15
C VAL A 127 0.22 9.54 1.88
N PRO A 128 0.10 9.65 3.22
CA PRO A 128 0.99 10.50 4.00
C PRO A 128 2.46 10.19 3.74
N ASP A 129 3.32 11.20 3.85
CA ASP A 129 4.75 11.05 3.58
C ASP A 129 5.35 9.83 4.29
N LEU A 130 6.07 9.02 3.50
CA LEU A 130 6.94 7.98 4.04
C LEU A 130 8.20 8.66 4.55
N VAL A 131 8.23 8.96 5.85
CA VAL A 131 9.38 9.62 6.47
C VAL A 131 10.48 8.61 6.75
N ILE A 132 11.65 8.81 6.13
CA ILE A 132 12.82 7.96 6.28
C ILE A 132 13.99 8.73 6.91
N PHE A 133 14.92 7.99 7.50
CA PHE A 133 16.21 8.48 7.94
C PHE A 133 17.30 8.06 6.95
N LYS A 134 18.16 9.02 6.63
CA LYS A 134 19.39 8.83 5.86
C LYS A 134 20.61 9.16 6.69
#